data_AF-A0A951JQB1-F1
#
_entry.id   AF-A0A951JQB1-F1
#
_cell.length_a   1.000
_cell.length_b   1.000
_cell.length_c   1.000
_cell.angle_alpha   90.00
_cell.angle_beta   90.00
_cell.angle_gamma   90.00
#
_symmetry.space_group_name_H-M   'P 1'
#
loop_
_entity.id
_entity.type
_entity.pdbx_description
1 polymer ?
#
loop_
_entity_poly.entity_id
_entity_poly.type
_entity_poly.pdbx_seq_one_letter_code
_entity_poly.pdbx_strand_id
1 'polypeptide(L)'
;MTMPMRPFAPALLLALAAACTPAPPAVAPAPRPLAAPAAAPIAAALDSIFDDTAFASAHWGVLVRSLESGRTLYARNAGRMFVPASNMKMVTAAGVLEALGPDYRYVTRIAAAGPVRGGVLHGDLVVIGGGDPTISERFHGDVRTVVRAWADSLRAHGVRRIAGGVIGNDDVFDDVALGRGWAWDDVQDTYSAEVSGLQLNEGFVTVRVAPGPGRAAAVTTVPVSDEWVPVAGTVWMAPAGTAPQVTVRRGDSLSAVAVSGTLPPDTTVLAEVTIRNNTRFFAAVLRQALLEAGIGVGGPSLDADDAPGRGRPEQSTVLFTHTSPPMREILAAFLKPSQNQIGEILLKTLGRELRGMGSAGAGIAAIDSMAAGWGLPRRLLAQADGSGLSRYNLVAPEFLAALLEREARAPHFQVFYNALPVAGREGTLASRMRGTPAEANVRAKTGTLSGVRALSGYFSTAAGERMVFSIIVNHHTLSARQADRVAEAALMRLIALDQRTAPN
;
A
#
# COMPACT_ATOMS: atom_id res chain seq x y z
N MET A 1 -47.76 58.73 -19.35
CA MET A 1 -47.27 60.01 -18.77
C MET A 1 -45.83 60.20 -19.25
N THR A 2 -45.59 60.77 -20.43
CA THR A 2 -45.43 62.22 -20.75
C THR A 2 -44.27 62.93 -20.05
N MET A 3 -43.13 62.94 -20.76
CA MET A 3 -42.13 64.03 -20.94
C MET A 3 -41.28 64.54 -19.75
N PRO A 4 -40.14 65.27 -19.98
CA PRO A 4 -39.37 65.49 -21.23
C PRO A 4 -37.82 65.39 -21.08
N MET A 5 -37.13 65.34 -22.24
CA MET A 5 -35.71 65.72 -22.40
C MET A 5 -35.53 67.24 -22.29
N ARG A 6 -34.37 67.70 -21.77
CA ARG A 6 -33.53 68.80 -22.33
C ARG A 6 -32.19 68.97 -21.56
N PRO A 7 -31.18 69.65 -22.13
CA PRO A 7 -29.80 69.17 -22.33
C PRO A 7 -28.79 69.90 -21.43
N PHE A 8 -27.48 69.59 -21.47
CA PHE A 8 -26.40 70.61 -21.38
C PHE A 8 -24.97 70.03 -21.57
N ALA A 9 -24.24 70.66 -22.51
CA ALA A 9 -22.79 70.91 -22.66
C ALA A 9 -21.70 69.84 -22.35
N PRO A 10 -20.72 69.63 -23.25
CA PRO A 10 -19.48 68.94 -22.92
C PRO A 10 -18.50 69.93 -22.26
N ALA A 11 -18.14 69.68 -21.00
CA ALA A 11 -17.03 70.37 -20.35
C ALA A 11 -15.71 69.67 -20.70
N LEU A 12 -14.87 70.39 -21.42
CA LEU A 12 -13.48 70.08 -21.72
C LEU A 12 -12.68 70.04 -20.40
N LEU A 13 -12.22 68.86 -19.99
CA LEU A 13 -11.29 68.71 -18.86
C LEU A 13 -9.90 68.38 -19.39
N LEU A 14 -8.99 69.32 -19.17
CA LEU A 14 -7.55 69.19 -19.38
C LEU A 14 -7.02 67.93 -18.67
N ALA A 15 -6.43 67.02 -19.43
CA ALA A 15 -5.62 65.95 -18.90
C ALA A 15 -4.28 66.53 -18.39
N LEU A 16 -4.09 66.60 -17.08
CA LEU A 16 -2.74 66.67 -16.50
C LEU A 16 -2.09 65.30 -16.71
N ALA A 17 -1.15 65.22 -17.65
CA ALA A 17 -0.25 64.07 -17.78
C ALA A 17 0.75 64.09 -16.61
N ALA A 18 0.38 63.48 -15.49
CA ALA A 18 1.33 63.04 -14.49
C ALA A 18 2.11 61.85 -15.06
N ALA A 19 3.39 62.06 -15.34
CA ALA A 19 4.32 61.01 -15.71
C ALA A 19 4.52 60.04 -14.53
N CYS A 20 3.65 59.02 -14.43
CA CYS A 20 3.95 57.83 -13.64
C CYS A 20 4.91 56.97 -14.45
N THR A 21 6.20 57.06 -14.14
CA THR A 21 7.19 56.04 -14.52
C THR A 21 6.73 54.69 -13.95
N PRO A 22 6.57 53.62 -14.76
CA PRO A 22 6.30 52.31 -14.22
C PRO A 22 7.50 51.87 -13.36
N ALA A 23 7.23 51.50 -12.11
CA ALA A 23 8.22 50.84 -11.28
C ALA A 23 8.70 49.57 -12.03
N PRO A 24 10.02 49.30 -12.07
CA PRO A 24 10.53 48.09 -12.70
C PRO A 24 9.86 46.86 -12.07
N PRO A 25 9.54 45.82 -12.86
CA PRO A 25 8.96 44.60 -12.32
C PRO A 25 9.89 44.04 -11.25
N ALA A 26 9.32 43.67 -10.10
CA ALA A 26 10.05 43.01 -9.04
C ALA A 26 10.67 41.73 -9.61
N VAL A 27 11.99 41.75 -9.80
CA VAL A 27 12.77 40.60 -10.23
C VAL A 27 12.60 39.55 -9.14
N ALA A 28 11.92 38.44 -9.47
CA ALA A 28 11.87 37.28 -8.60
C ALA A 28 13.32 36.87 -8.25
N PRO A 29 13.65 36.59 -6.97
CA PRO A 29 14.99 36.20 -6.62
C PRO A 29 15.37 34.95 -7.42
N ALA A 30 16.52 35.01 -8.09
CA ALA A 30 17.09 33.88 -8.81
C ALA A 30 17.12 32.63 -7.91
N PRO A 31 16.91 31.41 -8.45
CA PRO A 31 17.09 30.20 -7.67
C PRO A 31 18.47 30.22 -7.02
N ARG A 32 18.46 30.16 -5.70
CA ARG A 32 19.68 30.13 -4.88
C ARG A 32 20.54 28.98 -5.41
N PRO A 33 21.82 29.21 -5.77
CA PRO A 33 22.69 28.11 -6.18
C PRO A 33 22.68 27.05 -5.10
N LEU A 34 22.64 25.76 -5.49
CA LEU A 34 22.92 24.66 -4.55
C LEU A 34 24.21 25.02 -3.81
N ALA A 35 24.13 25.18 -2.50
CA ALA A 35 25.25 25.55 -1.66
C ALA A 35 26.42 24.57 -1.86
N ALA A 36 27.64 25.09 -1.78
CA ALA A 36 28.90 24.36 -1.93
C ALA A 36 28.96 23.09 -1.06
N PRO A 37 29.65 22.02 -1.51
CA PRO A 37 29.67 20.76 -0.80
C PRO A 37 30.41 20.89 0.52
N ALA A 38 29.80 20.43 1.61
CA ALA A 38 30.54 20.16 2.83
C ALA A 38 31.33 18.84 2.67
N ALA A 39 32.57 18.79 3.19
CA ALA A 39 33.36 17.57 3.44
C ALA A 39 33.86 16.77 2.21
N ALA A 40 34.89 17.26 1.52
CA ALA A 40 35.58 16.56 0.42
C ALA A 40 35.95 15.06 0.67
N PRO A 41 36.30 14.60 1.90
CA PRO A 41 36.64 13.18 2.13
C PRO A 41 35.44 12.22 2.14
N ILE A 42 34.24 12.65 2.56
CA ILE A 42 33.08 11.75 2.64
C ILE A 42 32.43 11.60 1.26
N ALA A 43 32.32 12.69 0.50
CA ALA A 43 31.76 12.64 -0.85
C ALA A 43 32.59 11.71 -1.76
N ALA A 44 33.92 11.85 -1.77
CA ALA A 44 34.80 10.98 -2.53
C ALA A 44 34.73 9.51 -2.08
N ALA A 45 34.61 9.25 -0.77
CA ALA A 45 34.45 7.89 -0.25
C ALA A 45 33.11 7.26 -0.68
N LEU A 46 32.03 8.04 -0.71
CA LEU A 46 30.73 7.58 -1.20
C LEU A 46 30.73 7.39 -2.71
N ASP A 47 31.37 8.28 -3.47
CA ASP A 47 31.54 8.14 -4.91
C ASP A 47 32.24 6.82 -5.24
N SER A 48 33.35 6.50 -4.54
CA SER A 48 34.03 5.21 -4.72
C SER A 48 33.16 3.99 -4.44
N ILE A 49 32.16 4.09 -3.56
CA ILE A 49 31.22 3.00 -3.27
C ILE A 49 30.20 2.87 -4.41
N PHE A 50 29.66 3.99 -4.88
CA PHE A 50 28.63 4.00 -5.93
C PHE A 50 29.20 3.85 -7.35
N ASP A 51 30.50 4.03 -7.54
CA ASP A 51 31.24 3.81 -8.79
C ASP A 51 31.78 2.37 -8.92
N ASP A 52 31.29 1.43 -8.09
CA ASP A 52 31.57 0.00 -8.25
C ASP A 52 31.28 -0.42 -9.70
N THR A 53 32.30 -0.92 -10.39
CA THR A 53 32.24 -1.26 -11.81
C THR A 53 31.24 -2.38 -12.11
N ALA A 54 30.86 -3.18 -11.11
CA ALA A 54 29.78 -4.14 -11.23
C ALA A 54 28.42 -3.47 -11.50
N PHE A 55 28.26 -2.19 -11.14
CA PHE A 55 27.06 -1.37 -11.38
C PHE A 55 27.24 -0.36 -12.52
N ALA A 56 28.24 -0.51 -13.40
CA ALA A 56 28.55 0.46 -14.45
C ALA A 56 27.39 0.77 -15.42
N SER A 57 26.46 -0.18 -15.62
CA SER A 57 25.25 0.01 -16.44
C SER A 57 24.02 0.49 -15.65
N ALA A 58 24.13 0.57 -14.32
CA ALA A 58 23.06 0.98 -13.45
C ALA A 58 23.07 2.50 -13.19
N HIS A 59 21.96 3.01 -12.68
CA HIS A 59 21.84 4.42 -12.30
C HIS A 59 21.58 4.51 -10.80
N TRP A 60 22.48 5.18 -10.08
CA TRP A 60 22.31 5.50 -8.66
C TRP A 60 21.74 6.92 -8.49
N GLY A 61 20.67 7.02 -7.71
CA GLY A 61 20.11 8.25 -7.17
C GLY A 61 20.29 8.27 -5.66
N VAL A 62 21.01 9.25 -5.15
CA VAL A 62 21.36 9.35 -3.73
C VAL A 62 21.18 10.79 -3.25
N LEU A 63 20.56 10.94 -2.08
CA LEU A 63 20.55 12.19 -1.33
C LEU A 63 20.65 11.90 0.16
N VAL A 64 21.49 12.67 0.86
CA VAL A 64 21.68 12.61 2.32
C VAL A 64 21.70 14.02 2.88
N ARG A 65 20.80 14.31 3.83
CA ARG A 65 20.65 15.66 4.41
C ARG A 65 20.46 15.61 5.93
N SER A 66 21.06 16.56 6.62
CA SER A 66 20.87 16.83 8.04
C SER A 66 19.45 17.32 8.31
N LEU A 67 18.76 16.71 9.26
CA LEU A 67 17.43 17.15 9.70
C LEU A 67 17.50 18.46 10.50
N GLU A 68 18.58 18.65 11.26
CA GLU A 68 18.78 19.83 12.10
C GLU A 68 19.16 21.06 11.28
N SER A 69 20.16 20.94 10.39
CA SER A 69 20.71 22.10 9.66
C SER A 69 20.15 22.28 8.24
N GLY A 70 19.50 21.25 7.69
CA GLY A 70 19.10 21.23 6.28
C GLY A 70 20.28 21.12 5.29
N ARG A 71 21.51 20.94 5.79
CA ARG A 71 22.72 20.80 4.98
C ARG A 71 22.74 19.45 4.27
N THR A 72 22.97 19.50 2.95
CA THR A 72 23.23 18.30 2.15
C THR A 72 24.65 17.82 2.40
N LEU A 73 24.81 16.56 2.83
CA LEU A 73 26.12 15.93 2.98
C LEU A 73 26.55 15.17 1.74
N TYR A 74 25.60 14.62 0.99
CA TYR A 74 25.90 13.94 -0.27
C TYR A 74 24.69 13.98 -1.21
N ALA A 75 24.96 14.17 -2.50
CA ALA A 75 23.94 14.14 -3.54
C ALA A 75 24.54 13.57 -4.84
N ARG A 76 23.87 12.57 -5.41
CA ARG A 76 24.19 11.99 -6.71
C ARG A 76 22.88 11.80 -7.46
N ASN A 77 22.70 12.45 -8.62
CA ASN A 77 21.47 12.37 -9.41
C ASN A 77 20.17 12.64 -8.59
N ALA A 78 20.26 13.47 -7.54
CA ALA A 78 19.19 13.60 -6.55
C ALA A 78 17.85 14.12 -7.12
N GLY A 79 17.91 14.94 -8.18
CA GLY A 79 16.73 15.46 -8.90
C GLY A 79 16.33 14.64 -10.13
N ARG A 80 16.94 13.47 -10.38
CA ARG A 80 16.57 12.57 -11.49
C ARG A 80 15.48 11.60 -11.03
N MET A 81 14.63 11.21 -11.97
CA MET A 81 13.50 10.31 -11.73
C MET A 81 13.94 8.85 -11.75
N PHE A 82 13.52 8.08 -10.75
CA PHE A 82 13.77 6.64 -10.64
C PHE A 82 12.46 5.90 -10.36
N VAL A 83 12.36 4.65 -10.80
CA VAL A 83 11.34 3.72 -10.30
C VAL A 83 11.68 3.42 -8.83
N PRO A 84 10.82 3.78 -7.86
CA PRO A 84 11.15 3.65 -6.44
C PRO A 84 10.91 2.26 -5.85
N ALA A 85 10.17 1.42 -6.56
CA ALA A 85 9.51 0.27 -5.96
C ALA A 85 8.73 0.70 -4.69
N SER A 86 8.74 -0.13 -3.65
CA SER A 86 7.99 0.10 -2.40
C SER A 86 8.38 1.34 -1.57
N ASN A 87 9.34 2.16 -2.00
CA ASN A 87 9.51 3.48 -1.38
C ASN A 87 8.33 4.41 -1.66
N MET A 88 7.53 4.15 -2.71
CA MET A 88 6.27 4.86 -2.97
C MET A 88 5.29 4.78 -1.80
N LYS A 89 5.32 3.68 -1.03
CA LYS A 89 4.47 3.50 0.16
C LYS A 89 4.62 4.61 1.19
N MET A 90 5.78 5.25 1.28
CA MET A 90 5.99 6.38 2.19
C MET A 90 5.15 7.60 1.76
N VAL A 91 4.98 7.82 0.46
CA VAL A 91 4.13 8.89 -0.09
C VAL A 91 2.67 8.63 0.28
N THR A 92 2.20 7.41 0.05
CA THR A 92 0.84 6.98 0.42
C THR A 92 0.61 7.08 1.93
N ALA A 93 1.56 6.61 2.75
CA ALA A 93 1.47 6.64 4.21
C ALA A 93 1.40 8.06 4.77
N ALA A 94 2.22 8.98 4.24
CA ALA A 94 2.17 10.40 4.61
C ALA A 94 0.81 11.02 4.25
N GLY A 95 0.29 10.74 3.05
CA GLY A 95 -1.01 11.24 2.60
C GLY A 95 -2.17 10.82 3.50
N VAL A 96 -2.26 9.53 3.86
CA VAL A 96 -3.34 9.04 4.74
C VAL A 96 -3.21 9.51 6.18
N LEU A 97 -1.99 9.65 6.72
CA LEU A 97 -1.81 10.19 8.08
C LEU A 97 -2.19 11.65 8.17
N GLU A 98 -1.87 12.45 7.15
CA GLU A 98 -2.26 13.86 7.12
C GLU A 98 -3.78 14.00 7.07
N ALA A 99 -4.43 13.29 6.16
CA ALA A 99 -5.86 13.47 5.93
C ALA A 99 -6.75 12.86 6.99
N LEU A 100 -6.41 11.64 7.43
CA LEU A 100 -7.32 10.81 8.22
C LEU A 100 -6.86 10.71 9.68
N GLY A 101 -5.58 10.97 9.94
CA GLY A 101 -5.00 10.88 11.27
C GLY A 101 -4.75 9.43 11.72
N PRO A 102 -4.01 9.26 12.83
CA PRO A 102 -3.55 7.95 13.28
C PRO A 102 -4.64 7.09 13.95
N ASP A 103 -5.80 7.69 14.26
CA ASP A 103 -6.93 7.02 14.92
C ASP A 103 -8.10 6.71 13.97
N TYR A 104 -7.96 7.01 12.67
CA TYR A 104 -8.93 6.62 11.66
C TYR A 104 -9.16 5.11 11.69
N ARG A 105 -10.41 4.70 11.52
CA ARG A 105 -10.85 3.30 11.48
C ARG A 105 -11.83 3.11 10.33
N TYR A 106 -11.70 1.98 9.66
CA TYR A 106 -12.65 1.54 8.65
C TYR A 106 -13.91 1.00 9.32
N VAL A 107 -15.05 1.17 8.66
CA VAL A 107 -16.35 0.69 9.13
C VAL A 107 -16.97 -0.20 8.07
N THR A 108 -17.21 -1.46 8.42
CA THR A 108 -17.94 -2.43 7.58
C THR A 108 -19.31 -2.67 8.20
N ARG A 109 -20.38 -2.52 7.43
CA ARG A 109 -21.76 -2.60 7.94
C ARG A 109 -22.39 -3.92 7.53
N ILE A 110 -22.98 -4.64 8.49
CA ILE A 110 -23.70 -5.88 8.25
C ILE A 110 -25.18 -5.55 8.32
N ALA A 111 -25.90 -5.74 7.22
CA ALA A 111 -27.27 -5.28 7.03
C ALA A 111 -28.21 -6.39 6.53
N ALA A 112 -29.49 -6.24 6.85
CA ALA A 112 -30.57 -7.11 6.43
C ALA A 112 -31.37 -6.46 5.30
N ALA A 113 -31.37 -7.08 4.11
CA ALA A 113 -32.20 -6.69 2.98
C ALA A 113 -33.58 -7.35 3.07
N GLY A 114 -34.29 -7.11 4.17
CA GLY A 114 -35.58 -7.70 4.48
C GLY A 114 -35.86 -7.78 5.97
N PRO A 115 -37.10 -8.07 6.38
CA PRO A 115 -37.47 -8.15 7.78
C PRO A 115 -36.96 -9.45 8.43
N VAL A 116 -36.49 -9.34 9.68
CA VAL A 116 -36.19 -10.49 10.54
C VAL A 116 -37.44 -10.83 11.37
N ARG A 117 -38.04 -12.00 11.15
CA ARG A 117 -39.24 -12.47 11.87
C ARG A 117 -39.10 -13.94 12.26
N GLY A 118 -39.43 -14.28 13.50
CA GLY A 118 -39.32 -15.67 13.98
C GLY A 118 -37.91 -16.25 13.87
N GLY A 119 -36.88 -15.39 13.92
CA GLY A 119 -35.48 -15.75 13.72
C GLY A 119 -35.06 -15.99 12.27
N VAL A 120 -35.93 -15.70 11.29
CA VAL A 120 -35.63 -15.80 9.86
C VAL A 120 -35.49 -14.41 9.26
N LEU A 121 -34.35 -14.12 8.63
CA LEU A 121 -34.20 -12.99 7.72
C LEU A 121 -34.89 -13.34 6.39
N HIS A 122 -36.03 -12.71 6.12
CA HIS A 122 -36.78 -12.87 4.87
C HIS A 122 -36.19 -11.98 3.76
N GLY A 123 -34.97 -12.30 3.36
CA GLY A 123 -34.19 -11.54 2.39
C GLY A 123 -32.73 -11.96 2.43
N ASP A 124 -31.87 -11.10 1.88
CA ASP A 124 -30.43 -11.33 1.83
C ASP A 124 -29.72 -10.67 3.02
N LEU A 125 -28.61 -11.28 3.44
CA LEU A 125 -27.63 -10.61 4.29
C LEU A 125 -26.69 -9.80 3.38
N VAL A 126 -26.53 -8.52 3.66
CA VAL A 126 -25.68 -7.60 2.89
C VAL A 126 -24.51 -7.17 3.75
N VAL A 127 -23.29 -7.33 3.25
CA VAL A 127 -22.06 -6.82 3.87
C VAL A 127 -21.58 -5.65 3.04
N ILE A 128 -21.71 -4.45 3.61
CA ILE A 128 -21.30 -3.20 2.95
C ILE A 128 -19.88 -2.88 3.41
N GLY A 129 -18.92 -3.11 2.51
CA GLY A 129 -17.49 -2.91 2.73
C GLY A 129 -17.13 -1.44 2.89
N GLY A 130 -16.31 -1.15 3.89
CA GLY A 130 -15.72 0.18 4.08
C GLY A 130 -14.33 0.34 3.47
N GLY A 131 -13.78 -0.69 2.81
CA GLY A 131 -12.38 -0.74 2.38
C GLY A 131 -11.43 -1.19 3.50
N ASP A 132 -11.90 -2.00 4.46
CA ASP A 132 -11.10 -2.46 5.60
C ASP A 132 -10.00 -3.44 5.17
N PRO A 133 -8.69 -3.09 5.26
CA PRO A 133 -7.60 -3.97 4.88
C PRO A 133 -7.25 -5.00 5.97
N THR A 134 -7.95 -4.99 7.12
CA THR A 134 -7.55 -5.71 8.33
C THR A 134 -8.28 -7.02 8.58
N ILE A 135 -9.27 -7.36 7.76
CA ILE A 135 -9.97 -8.65 7.84
C ILE A 135 -9.05 -9.75 7.24
N SER A 136 -7.98 -10.09 7.96
CA SER A 136 -6.98 -11.08 7.57
C SER A 136 -6.36 -11.80 8.78
N GLU A 137 -5.71 -12.93 8.53
CA GLU A 137 -4.93 -13.63 9.54
C GLU A 137 -3.86 -12.72 10.17
N ARG A 138 -3.26 -11.81 9.41
CA ARG A 138 -2.21 -10.89 9.89
C ARG A 138 -2.65 -10.06 11.10
N PHE A 139 -3.90 -9.63 11.14
CA PHE A 139 -4.42 -8.78 12.22
C PHE A 139 -5.11 -9.57 13.33
N HIS A 140 -5.56 -10.79 13.04
CA HIS A 140 -6.41 -11.56 13.95
C HIS A 140 -5.89 -12.95 14.35
N GLY A 141 -4.73 -13.36 13.84
CA GLY A 141 -4.10 -14.66 14.11
C GLY A 141 -4.77 -15.87 13.47
N ASP A 142 -6.01 -15.73 13.01
CA ASP A 142 -6.77 -16.71 12.23
C ASP A 142 -7.67 -15.98 11.25
N VAL A 143 -7.67 -16.42 9.99
CA VAL A 143 -8.43 -15.80 8.90
C VAL A 143 -9.95 -15.78 9.14
N ARG A 144 -10.49 -16.73 9.93
CA ARG A 144 -11.93 -16.84 10.20
C ARG A 144 -12.39 -16.11 11.46
N THR A 145 -11.49 -15.52 12.24
CA THR A 145 -11.84 -14.84 13.51
C THR A 145 -12.95 -13.81 13.32
N VAL A 146 -12.83 -12.92 12.33
CA VAL A 146 -13.81 -11.84 12.10
C VAL A 146 -15.16 -12.40 11.64
N VAL A 147 -15.17 -13.29 10.64
CA VAL A 147 -16.43 -13.85 10.10
C VAL A 147 -17.17 -14.73 11.11
N ARG A 148 -16.46 -15.44 11.99
CA ARG A 148 -17.07 -16.18 13.12
C ARG A 148 -17.72 -15.22 14.13
N ALA A 149 -17.02 -14.15 14.51
CA ALA A 149 -17.57 -13.14 15.40
C ALA A 149 -18.83 -12.46 14.81
N TRP A 150 -18.90 -12.31 13.49
CA TRP A 150 -20.09 -11.80 12.82
C TRP A 150 -21.26 -12.80 12.85
N ALA A 151 -20.98 -14.10 12.72
CA ALA A 151 -22.00 -15.14 12.90
C ALA A 151 -22.60 -15.12 14.32
N ASP A 152 -21.75 -14.96 15.34
CA ASP A 152 -22.20 -14.81 16.74
C ASP A 152 -23.02 -13.52 16.93
N SER A 153 -22.59 -12.43 16.31
CA SER A 153 -23.32 -11.16 16.34
C SER A 153 -24.69 -11.27 15.67
N LEU A 154 -24.80 -11.97 14.54
CA LEU A 154 -26.09 -12.24 13.89
C LEU A 154 -27.02 -13.07 14.78
N ARG A 155 -26.48 -14.07 15.49
CA ARG A 155 -27.25 -14.84 16.48
C ARG A 155 -27.75 -13.95 17.61
N ALA A 156 -26.93 -13.03 18.10
CA ALA A 156 -27.33 -12.08 19.14
C ALA A 156 -28.45 -11.14 18.67
N HIS A 157 -28.48 -10.79 17.38
CA HIS A 157 -29.58 -10.05 16.74
C HIS A 157 -30.78 -10.93 16.36
N GLY A 158 -30.86 -12.15 16.89
CA GLY A 158 -31.99 -13.06 16.70
C GLY A 158 -32.01 -13.80 15.37
N VAL A 159 -31.02 -13.61 14.48
CA VAL A 159 -30.95 -14.32 13.20
C VAL A 159 -30.54 -15.78 13.45
N ARG A 160 -31.34 -16.72 12.93
CA ARG A 160 -31.13 -18.17 12.97
C ARG A 160 -31.15 -18.79 11.57
N ARG A 161 -31.78 -18.12 10.61
CA ARG A 161 -31.79 -18.50 9.21
C ARG A 161 -31.86 -17.25 8.32
N ILE A 162 -31.18 -17.29 7.18
CA ILE A 162 -31.27 -16.31 6.11
C ILE A 162 -31.97 -17.01 4.95
N ALA A 163 -33.16 -16.52 4.56
CA ALA A 163 -33.93 -17.10 3.48
C ALA A 163 -33.27 -16.88 2.11
N GLY A 164 -32.64 -15.72 1.93
CA GLY A 164 -31.81 -15.39 0.78
C GLY A 164 -30.36 -15.84 0.93
N GLY A 165 -29.47 -15.15 0.23
CA GLY A 165 -28.03 -15.38 0.20
C GLY A 165 -27.22 -14.38 1.03
N VAL A 166 -25.91 -14.40 0.82
CA VAL A 166 -24.96 -13.42 1.34
C VAL A 166 -24.46 -12.58 0.18
N ILE A 167 -24.60 -11.26 0.26
CA ILE A 167 -24.19 -10.31 -0.77
C ILE A 167 -23.08 -9.43 -0.18
N GLY A 168 -21.91 -9.46 -0.79
CA GLY A 168 -20.86 -8.47 -0.53
C GLY A 168 -21.06 -7.26 -1.43
N ASN A 169 -20.92 -6.06 -0.88
CA ASN A 169 -20.95 -4.79 -1.62
C ASN A 169 -19.64 -4.06 -1.36
N ASP A 170 -18.86 -3.81 -2.39
CA ASP A 170 -17.55 -3.19 -2.34
C ASP A 170 -17.46 -1.84 -3.09
N ASP A 171 -18.61 -1.28 -3.48
CA ASP A 171 -18.81 -0.01 -4.21
C ASP A 171 -18.26 1.24 -3.49
N VAL A 172 -17.66 1.07 -2.30
CA VAL A 172 -16.83 2.13 -1.69
C VAL A 172 -15.64 2.47 -2.60
N PHE A 173 -15.17 1.50 -3.40
CA PHE A 173 -14.11 1.63 -4.39
C PHE A 173 -14.61 1.36 -5.81
N ASP A 174 -13.79 1.70 -6.81
CA ASP A 174 -14.01 1.31 -8.20
C ASP A 174 -13.62 -0.16 -8.46
N ASP A 175 -14.21 -0.75 -9.50
CA ASP A 175 -14.04 -2.16 -9.90
C ASP A 175 -12.67 -2.43 -10.58
N VAL A 176 -11.74 -1.48 -10.48
CA VAL A 176 -10.37 -1.64 -10.98
C VAL A 176 -9.59 -2.49 -9.97
N ALA A 177 -9.57 -3.80 -10.24
CA ALA A 177 -8.99 -4.80 -9.35
C ALA A 177 -7.45 -4.79 -9.30
N LEU A 178 -6.76 -4.42 -10.38
CA LEU A 178 -5.30 -4.45 -10.49
C LEU A 178 -4.72 -3.06 -10.76
N GLY A 179 -3.53 -2.80 -10.20
CA GLY A 179 -2.84 -1.52 -10.38
C GLY A 179 -2.34 -1.28 -11.81
N ARG A 180 -2.38 -0.03 -12.25
CA ARG A 180 -1.92 0.37 -13.58
C ARG A 180 -0.42 0.11 -13.73
N GLY A 181 -0.02 -0.69 -14.72
CA GLY A 181 1.39 -0.99 -15.00
C GLY A 181 1.99 -2.13 -14.16
N TRP A 182 1.13 -2.91 -13.50
CA TRP A 182 1.52 -4.20 -12.90
C TRP A 182 1.79 -5.23 -14.00
N ALA A 183 2.72 -6.16 -13.74
CA ALA A 183 3.05 -7.20 -14.70
C ALA A 183 2.02 -8.34 -14.62
N TRP A 184 1.64 -8.88 -15.78
CA TRP A 184 0.59 -9.89 -15.88
C TRP A 184 1.03 -11.24 -15.29
N ASP A 185 2.33 -11.52 -15.27
CA ASP A 185 2.94 -12.73 -14.74
C ASP A 185 3.07 -12.73 -13.21
N ASP A 186 2.89 -11.57 -12.56
CA ASP A 186 2.88 -11.43 -11.10
C ASP A 186 1.50 -11.77 -10.50
N VAL A 187 0.42 -11.82 -11.29
CA VAL A 187 -0.97 -11.83 -10.78
C VAL A 187 -1.36 -13.03 -9.92
N GLN A 188 -0.52 -14.06 -9.89
CA GLN A 188 -0.68 -15.26 -9.04
C GLN A 188 -0.02 -15.09 -7.66
N ASP A 189 0.94 -14.17 -7.54
CA ASP A 189 1.70 -13.92 -6.32
C ASP A 189 0.93 -12.98 -5.38
N THR A 190 1.04 -13.23 -4.07
CA THR A 190 0.26 -12.50 -3.04
C THR A 190 0.49 -11.00 -3.02
N TYR A 191 1.65 -10.53 -3.50
CA TYR A 191 1.93 -9.09 -3.62
C TYR A 191 1.21 -8.40 -4.79
N SER A 192 0.54 -9.17 -5.67
CA SER A 192 -0.24 -8.71 -6.81
C SER A 192 -1.72 -9.13 -6.70
N ALA A 193 -2.19 -9.37 -5.47
CA ALA A 193 -3.59 -9.69 -5.20
C ALA A 193 -4.52 -8.56 -5.67
N GLU A 194 -5.72 -8.93 -6.12
CA GLU A 194 -6.75 -7.96 -6.52
C GLU A 194 -7.14 -7.05 -5.36
N VAL A 195 -7.57 -5.83 -5.65
CA VAL A 195 -7.96 -4.82 -4.67
C VAL A 195 -9.46 -4.61 -4.74
N SER A 196 -10.14 -4.68 -3.60
CA SER A 196 -11.60 -4.49 -3.50
C SER A 196 -11.94 -3.73 -2.21
N GLY A 197 -13.11 -3.08 -2.20
CA GLY A 197 -13.71 -2.44 -1.02
C GLY A 197 -14.20 -3.43 0.05
N LEU A 198 -14.31 -4.72 -0.27
CA LEU A 198 -14.62 -5.79 0.68
C LEU A 198 -13.78 -7.03 0.35
N GLN A 199 -12.89 -7.41 1.26
CA GLN A 199 -11.94 -8.49 0.99
C GLN A 199 -11.55 -9.23 2.26
N LEU A 200 -11.07 -10.46 2.07
CA LEU A 200 -10.62 -11.34 3.13
C LEU A 200 -9.17 -11.77 2.87
N ASN A 201 -8.38 -11.84 3.94
CA ASN A 201 -7.06 -12.46 3.95
C ASN A 201 -6.08 -11.96 2.88
N GLU A 202 -6.04 -10.65 2.68
CA GLU A 202 -5.12 -10.04 1.72
C GLU A 202 -5.30 -10.56 0.28
N GLY A 203 -6.48 -11.10 -0.07
CA GLY A 203 -6.83 -11.57 -1.42
C GLY A 203 -6.15 -12.87 -1.86
N PHE A 204 -5.75 -13.73 -0.93
CA PHE A 204 -5.15 -15.03 -1.22
C PHE A 204 -5.69 -16.17 -0.34
N VAL A 205 -5.48 -17.39 -0.83
CA VAL A 205 -5.71 -18.63 -0.08
C VAL A 205 -4.41 -19.39 0.08
N THR A 206 -4.27 -20.13 1.18
CA THR A 206 -3.22 -21.12 1.36
C THR A 206 -3.73 -22.48 0.91
N VAL A 207 -3.11 -23.04 -0.13
CA VAL A 207 -3.37 -24.38 -0.65
C VAL A 207 -2.50 -25.37 0.12
N ARG A 208 -3.15 -26.29 0.83
CA ARG A 208 -2.50 -27.39 1.54
C ARG A 208 -2.63 -28.67 0.72
N VAL A 209 -1.49 -29.22 0.31
CA VAL A 209 -1.36 -30.48 -0.41
C VAL A 209 -0.72 -31.50 0.53
N ALA A 210 -1.48 -32.52 0.93
CA ALA A 210 -1.07 -33.53 1.91
C ALA A 210 -1.36 -34.95 1.38
N PRO A 211 -0.79 -36.01 1.98
CA PRO A 211 -1.06 -37.38 1.55
C PRO A 211 -2.57 -37.68 1.63
N GLY A 212 -3.13 -38.24 0.55
CA GLY A 212 -4.53 -38.65 0.48
C GLY A 212 -4.71 -40.15 0.71
N PRO A 213 -5.96 -40.63 0.89
CA PRO A 213 -6.25 -42.04 1.16
C PRO A 213 -6.02 -42.98 -0.05
N GLY A 214 -5.60 -42.46 -1.20
CA GLY A 214 -5.44 -43.23 -2.44
C GLY A 214 -4.27 -42.74 -3.28
N ARG A 215 -4.40 -42.87 -4.61
CA ARG A 215 -3.32 -42.49 -5.55
C ARG A 215 -3.17 -40.97 -5.71
N ALA A 216 -4.16 -40.18 -5.31
CA ALA A 216 -4.12 -38.72 -5.34
C ALA A 216 -3.86 -38.16 -3.93
N ALA A 217 -3.13 -37.05 -3.87
CA ALA A 217 -2.97 -36.25 -2.67
C ALA A 217 -4.30 -35.57 -2.30
N ALA A 218 -4.50 -35.32 -1.00
CA ALA A 218 -5.58 -34.48 -0.52
C ALA A 218 -5.20 -33.00 -0.71
N VAL A 219 -6.05 -32.25 -1.41
CA VAL A 219 -5.86 -30.82 -1.65
C VAL A 219 -6.99 -30.04 -0.99
N THR A 220 -6.62 -29.09 -0.14
CA THR A 220 -7.55 -28.24 0.61
C THR A 220 -7.09 -26.79 0.59
N THR A 221 -8.00 -25.85 0.80
CA THR A 221 -7.71 -24.41 0.86
C THR A 221 -7.99 -23.86 2.25
N VAL A 222 -7.23 -22.85 2.64
CA VAL A 222 -7.44 -22.09 3.87
C VAL A 222 -7.56 -20.60 3.51
N PRO A 223 -8.68 -19.93 3.86
CA PRO A 223 -9.91 -20.50 4.43
C PRO A 223 -10.62 -21.43 3.43
N VAL A 224 -11.40 -22.38 3.97
CA VAL A 224 -12.23 -23.28 3.17
C VAL A 224 -13.46 -22.53 2.65
N SER A 225 -13.79 -22.73 1.38
CA SER A 225 -15.04 -22.25 0.78
C SER A 225 -15.48 -23.22 -0.32
N ASP A 226 -16.65 -23.83 -0.16
CA ASP A 226 -17.20 -24.79 -1.13
C ASP A 226 -17.75 -24.12 -2.40
N GLU A 227 -18.03 -22.81 -2.38
CA GLU A 227 -18.71 -22.10 -3.47
C GLU A 227 -17.76 -21.34 -4.42
N TRP A 228 -16.68 -20.75 -3.91
CA TRP A 228 -15.87 -19.79 -4.68
C TRP A 228 -14.37 -20.12 -4.78
N VAL A 229 -13.92 -21.26 -4.25
CA VAL A 229 -12.53 -21.72 -4.45
C VAL A 229 -12.46 -23.12 -5.05
N PRO A 230 -13.08 -23.38 -6.22
CA PRO A 230 -12.94 -24.65 -6.89
C PRO A 230 -11.47 -24.89 -7.27
N VAL A 231 -10.93 -26.02 -6.81
CA VAL A 231 -9.58 -26.49 -7.13
C VAL A 231 -9.67 -27.41 -8.35
N ALA A 232 -8.96 -27.06 -9.42
CA ALA A 232 -8.83 -27.86 -10.62
C ALA A 232 -7.49 -28.60 -10.67
N GLY A 233 -7.48 -29.78 -11.28
CA GLY A 233 -6.29 -30.60 -11.46
C GLY A 233 -6.10 -31.65 -10.35
N THR A 234 -4.93 -32.28 -10.34
CA THR A 234 -4.64 -33.38 -9.42
C THR A 234 -3.14 -33.43 -9.12
N VAL A 235 -2.81 -33.61 -7.85
CA VAL A 235 -1.46 -33.97 -7.41
C VAL A 235 -1.46 -35.47 -7.10
N TRP A 236 -0.53 -36.21 -7.69
CA TRP A 236 -0.45 -37.67 -7.53
C TRP A 236 0.56 -38.05 -6.44
N MET A 237 0.29 -39.14 -5.72
CA MET A 237 1.24 -39.69 -4.76
C MET A 237 2.47 -40.24 -5.50
N ALA A 238 3.67 -39.85 -5.08
CA ALA A 238 4.95 -40.37 -5.56
C ALA A 238 5.54 -41.42 -4.61
N PRO A 239 6.54 -42.20 -5.04
CA PRO A 239 7.28 -43.09 -4.15
C PRO A 239 7.98 -42.35 -3.01
N ALA A 240 8.17 -43.04 -1.89
CA ALA A 240 9.00 -42.57 -0.79
C ALA A 240 10.44 -42.28 -1.25
N GLY A 241 11.07 -41.27 -0.64
CA GLY A 241 12.43 -40.85 -0.98
C GLY A 241 12.56 -39.93 -2.21
N THR A 242 11.45 -39.57 -2.87
CA THR A 242 11.45 -38.56 -3.94
C THR A 242 11.22 -37.15 -3.39
N ALA A 243 11.67 -36.12 -4.12
CA ALA A 243 11.38 -34.73 -3.76
C ALA A 243 9.95 -34.34 -4.20
N PRO A 244 9.21 -33.53 -3.41
CA PRO A 244 7.91 -33.02 -3.83
C PRO A 244 8.06 -32.15 -5.09
N GLN A 245 7.16 -32.34 -6.05
CA GLN A 245 7.05 -31.55 -7.28
C GLN A 245 5.62 -31.03 -7.40
N VAL A 246 5.23 -30.12 -6.52
CA VAL A 246 3.87 -29.56 -6.48
C VAL A 246 3.87 -28.19 -7.12
N THR A 247 3.00 -27.99 -8.10
CA THR A 247 2.72 -26.68 -8.68
C THR A 247 1.32 -26.25 -8.26
N VAL A 248 1.21 -25.04 -7.71
CA VAL A 248 -0.04 -24.36 -7.42
C VAL A 248 -0.03 -23.05 -8.19
N ARG A 249 -1.12 -22.76 -8.91
CA ARG A 249 -1.29 -21.56 -9.72
C ARG A 249 -2.67 -20.98 -9.53
N ARG A 250 -2.80 -19.68 -9.78
CA ARG A 250 -4.10 -19.01 -9.87
C ARG A 250 -4.86 -19.62 -11.05
N GLY A 251 -6.09 -20.04 -10.80
CA GLY A 251 -6.94 -20.61 -11.84
C GLY A 251 -7.47 -19.57 -12.83
N ASP A 252 -8.20 -20.05 -13.84
CA ASP A 252 -8.86 -19.23 -14.85
C ASP A 252 -10.23 -18.72 -14.35
N SER A 253 -11.15 -18.36 -15.25
CA SER A 253 -12.51 -17.95 -14.85
C SER A 253 -13.40 -19.12 -14.42
N LEU A 254 -12.99 -20.37 -14.68
CA LEU A 254 -13.75 -21.58 -14.37
C LEU A 254 -13.27 -22.27 -13.09
N SER A 255 -12.05 -21.96 -12.64
CA SER A 255 -11.41 -22.50 -11.45
C SER A 255 -10.69 -21.41 -10.67
N ALA A 256 -10.78 -21.38 -9.34
CA ALA A 256 -10.06 -20.36 -8.56
C ALA A 256 -8.56 -20.72 -8.41
N VAL A 257 -8.27 -22.02 -8.34
CA VAL A 257 -6.92 -22.56 -8.11
C VAL A 257 -6.68 -23.75 -9.05
N ALA A 258 -5.49 -23.83 -9.65
CA ALA A 258 -5.04 -24.98 -10.42
C ALA A 258 -3.84 -25.66 -9.74
N VAL A 259 -3.89 -26.99 -9.61
CA VAL A 259 -2.83 -27.79 -8.99
C VAL A 259 -2.35 -28.92 -9.90
N SER A 260 -1.05 -29.22 -9.85
CA SER A 260 -0.48 -30.36 -10.57
C SER A 260 0.80 -30.87 -9.93
N GLY A 261 1.21 -32.07 -10.35
CA GLY A 261 2.51 -32.66 -10.04
C GLY A 261 2.43 -33.83 -9.07
N THR A 262 3.44 -34.00 -8.21
CA THR A 262 3.57 -35.17 -7.35
C THR A 262 3.99 -34.86 -5.90
N LEU A 263 3.52 -35.69 -4.97
CA LEU A 263 3.78 -35.56 -3.54
C LEU A 263 4.26 -36.91 -2.96
N PRO A 264 5.47 -36.99 -2.37
CA PRO A 264 5.91 -38.19 -1.65
C PRO A 264 5.11 -38.39 -0.33
N PRO A 265 5.12 -39.60 0.26
CA PRO A 265 4.52 -39.85 1.57
C PRO A 265 5.15 -38.95 2.66
N ASP A 266 4.43 -38.78 3.77
CA ASP A 266 4.86 -38.03 4.96
C ASP A 266 5.25 -36.55 4.72
N THR A 267 4.91 -36.01 3.55
CA THR A 267 5.21 -34.62 3.15
C THR A 267 3.94 -33.81 3.03
N THR A 268 3.94 -32.58 3.53
CA THR A 268 2.89 -31.59 3.27
C THR A 268 3.51 -30.38 2.60
N VAL A 269 2.89 -29.92 1.51
CA VAL A 269 3.26 -28.67 0.83
C VAL A 269 2.18 -27.62 1.12
N LEU A 270 2.61 -26.43 1.50
CA LEU A 270 1.76 -25.24 1.60
C LEU A 270 2.19 -24.26 0.52
N ALA A 271 1.24 -23.73 -0.24
CA ALA A 271 1.49 -22.72 -1.25
C ALA A 271 0.39 -21.65 -1.20
N GLU A 272 0.78 -20.39 -1.22
CA GLU A 272 -0.16 -19.27 -1.28
C GLU A 272 -0.44 -18.92 -2.74
N VAL A 273 -1.70 -18.58 -3.03
CA VAL A 273 -2.11 -18.15 -4.37
C VAL A 273 -3.23 -17.13 -4.27
N THR A 274 -3.14 -16.09 -5.10
CA THR A 274 -4.20 -15.09 -5.18
C THR A 274 -5.48 -15.67 -5.80
N ILE A 275 -6.60 -15.02 -5.49
CA ILE A 275 -7.92 -15.40 -5.97
C ILE A 275 -8.53 -14.27 -6.81
N ARG A 276 -9.56 -14.59 -7.59
CA ARG A 276 -10.35 -13.60 -8.35
C ARG A 276 -11.59 -13.22 -7.55
N ASN A 277 -12.00 -11.96 -7.68
CA ASN A 277 -13.18 -11.40 -7.04
C ASN A 277 -13.13 -11.64 -5.51
N ASN A 278 -12.39 -10.78 -4.82
CA ASN A 278 -12.21 -10.85 -3.37
C ASN A 278 -13.54 -10.66 -2.61
N THR A 279 -14.48 -9.89 -3.16
CA THR A 279 -15.81 -9.65 -2.57
C THR A 279 -16.63 -10.93 -2.50
N ARG A 280 -16.69 -11.66 -3.60
CA ARG A 280 -17.41 -12.93 -3.68
C ARG A 280 -16.74 -14.03 -2.86
N PHE A 281 -15.40 -14.05 -2.82
CA PHE A 281 -14.67 -14.92 -1.91
C PHE A 281 -15.00 -14.64 -0.45
N PHE A 282 -14.99 -13.36 -0.06
CA PHE A 282 -15.38 -12.93 1.28
C PHE A 282 -16.79 -13.45 1.62
N ALA A 283 -17.76 -13.22 0.73
CA ALA A 283 -19.14 -13.64 0.92
C ALA A 283 -19.25 -15.18 1.07
N ALA A 284 -18.51 -15.95 0.28
CA ALA A 284 -18.49 -17.41 0.34
C ALA A 284 -17.91 -17.95 1.66
N VAL A 285 -16.82 -17.37 2.15
CA VAL A 285 -16.23 -17.75 3.43
C VAL A 285 -17.13 -17.34 4.60
N LEU A 286 -17.77 -16.17 4.53
CA LEU A 286 -18.77 -15.77 5.53
C LEU A 286 -19.95 -16.74 5.53
N ARG A 287 -20.50 -17.09 4.36
CA ARG A 287 -21.57 -18.09 4.25
C ARG A 287 -21.17 -19.41 4.89
N GLN A 288 -19.96 -19.90 4.66
CA GLN A 288 -19.45 -21.11 5.30
C GLN A 288 -19.42 -20.96 6.83
N ALA A 289 -18.89 -19.85 7.35
CA ALA A 289 -18.86 -19.58 8.78
C ALA A 289 -20.26 -19.51 9.41
N LEU A 290 -21.25 -18.97 8.69
CA LEU A 290 -22.65 -18.95 9.13
C LEU A 290 -23.24 -20.35 9.24
N LEU A 291 -22.99 -21.21 8.25
CA LEU A 291 -23.46 -22.60 8.25
C LEU A 291 -22.80 -23.41 9.38
N GLU A 292 -21.49 -23.25 9.58
CA GLU A 292 -20.76 -23.86 10.71
C GLU A 292 -21.31 -23.38 12.06
N ALA A 293 -21.70 -22.10 12.14
CA ALA A 293 -22.42 -21.53 13.26
C ALA A 293 -23.93 -21.82 13.22
N GLY A 294 -24.40 -22.85 12.53
CA GLY A 294 -25.81 -23.28 12.53
C GLY A 294 -26.83 -22.21 12.08
N ILE A 295 -26.40 -21.14 11.43
CA ILE A 295 -27.30 -20.19 10.75
C ILE A 295 -27.51 -20.71 9.33
N GLY A 296 -28.70 -21.25 9.05
CA GLY A 296 -29.00 -21.74 7.71
C GLY A 296 -29.03 -20.61 6.68
N VAL A 297 -28.41 -20.80 5.52
CA VAL A 297 -28.41 -19.83 4.40
C VAL A 297 -29.04 -20.48 3.17
N GLY A 298 -30.14 -19.91 2.68
CA GLY A 298 -30.93 -20.48 1.58
C GLY A 298 -30.39 -20.19 0.19
N GLY A 299 -29.69 -19.08 0.01
CA GLY A 299 -29.20 -18.58 -1.27
C GLY A 299 -27.67 -18.66 -1.45
N PRO A 300 -27.18 -18.18 -2.61
CA PRO A 300 -25.76 -18.17 -2.96
C PRO A 300 -24.98 -17.03 -2.27
N SER A 301 -23.67 -17.05 -2.43
CA SER A 301 -22.76 -15.95 -2.09
C SER A 301 -22.45 -15.15 -3.35
N LEU A 302 -22.78 -13.85 -3.33
CA LEU A 302 -22.72 -13.00 -4.51
C LEU A 302 -21.91 -11.74 -4.23
N ASP A 303 -21.28 -11.25 -5.30
CA ASP A 303 -20.88 -9.88 -5.44
C ASP A 303 -22.11 -9.02 -5.81
N ALA A 304 -22.18 -7.77 -5.34
CA ALA A 304 -23.28 -6.86 -5.66
C ALA A 304 -23.33 -6.55 -7.16
N ASP A 305 -22.17 -6.44 -7.81
CA ASP A 305 -22.04 -6.19 -9.25
C ASP A 305 -22.58 -7.33 -10.10
N ASP A 306 -22.48 -8.57 -9.62
CA ASP A 306 -23.01 -9.77 -10.26
C ASP A 306 -24.54 -9.93 -10.05
N ALA A 307 -25.15 -9.10 -9.20
CA ALA A 307 -26.54 -9.24 -8.76
C ALA A 307 -27.31 -7.91 -8.74
N PRO A 308 -27.36 -7.16 -9.86
CA PRO A 308 -27.92 -5.83 -9.91
C PRO A 308 -29.39 -5.83 -9.45
N GLY A 309 -29.70 -4.96 -8.50
CA GLY A 309 -31.05 -4.83 -7.94
C GLY A 309 -31.30 -5.63 -6.66
N ARG A 310 -30.42 -6.58 -6.30
CA ARG A 310 -30.56 -7.41 -5.11
C ARG A 310 -29.72 -6.84 -3.96
N GLY A 311 -30.17 -6.98 -2.71
CA GLY A 311 -29.36 -6.60 -1.54
C GLY A 311 -28.94 -5.14 -1.47
N ARG A 312 -29.75 -4.21 -2.02
CA ARG A 312 -29.36 -2.81 -2.14
C ARG A 312 -29.07 -2.17 -0.78
N PRO A 313 -27.89 -1.53 -0.58
CA PRO A 313 -27.53 -0.92 0.69
C PRO A 313 -28.55 0.09 1.22
N GLU A 314 -29.13 0.93 0.36
CA GLU A 314 -30.11 1.95 0.73
C GLU A 314 -31.48 1.40 1.16
N GLN A 315 -31.76 0.13 0.84
CA GLN A 315 -33.00 -0.56 1.21
C GLN A 315 -32.78 -1.54 2.38
N SER A 316 -31.55 -1.61 2.91
CA SER A 316 -31.17 -2.58 3.93
C SER A 316 -31.13 -1.94 5.32
N THR A 317 -31.55 -2.69 6.33
CA THR A 317 -31.46 -2.26 7.73
C THR A 317 -30.16 -2.75 8.34
N VAL A 318 -29.30 -1.85 8.82
CA VAL A 318 -28.06 -2.26 9.51
C VAL A 318 -28.39 -2.99 10.81
N LEU A 319 -27.85 -4.19 10.94
CA LEU A 319 -27.93 -4.98 12.17
C LEU A 319 -26.82 -4.57 13.13
N PHE A 320 -25.56 -4.54 12.65
CA PHE A 320 -24.40 -4.10 13.42
C PHE A 320 -23.26 -3.64 12.51
N THR A 321 -22.23 -3.07 13.11
CA THR A 321 -21.03 -2.58 12.43
C THR A 321 -19.78 -3.24 12.98
N HIS A 322 -18.85 -3.59 12.08
CA HIS A 322 -17.48 -3.94 12.41
C HIS A 322 -16.58 -2.71 12.22
N THR A 323 -15.59 -2.55 13.09
CA THR A 323 -14.65 -1.43 13.05
C THR A 323 -13.23 -1.96 13.12
N SER A 324 -12.39 -1.54 12.17
CA SER A 324 -11.00 -2.00 12.07
C SER A 324 -10.16 -1.53 13.26
N PRO A 325 -8.96 -2.12 13.48
CA PRO A 325 -7.85 -1.48 14.18
C PRO A 325 -7.57 -0.05 13.64
N PRO A 326 -6.97 0.84 14.44
CA PRO A 326 -6.69 2.21 14.05
C PRO A 326 -5.57 2.29 13.00
N MET A 327 -5.55 3.38 12.22
CA MET A 327 -4.57 3.63 11.16
C MET A 327 -3.11 3.43 11.61
N ARG A 328 -2.77 3.76 12.87
CA ARG A 328 -1.43 3.50 13.44
C ARG A 328 -1.00 2.03 13.38
N GLU A 329 -1.92 1.09 13.55
CA GLU A 329 -1.64 -0.35 13.44
C GLU A 329 -1.62 -0.80 11.97
N ILE A 330 -2.55 -0.27 11.16
CA ILE A 330 -2.61 -0.53 9.71
C ILE A 330 -1.31 -0.09 9.03
N LEU A 331 -0.74 1.05 9.41
CA LEU A 331 0.52 1.52 8.85
C LEU A 331 1.72 0.64 9.20
N ALA A 332 1.75 0.09 10.41
CA ALA A 332 2.79 -0.87 10.78
C ALA A 332 2.70 -2.12 9.90
N ALA A 333 1.48 -2.64 9.69
CA ALA A 333 1.22 -3.76 8.78
C ALA A 333 1.43 -3.40 7.29
N PHE A 334 1.37 -2.13 6.92
CA PHE A 334 1.66 -1.65 5.57
C PHE A 334 3.16 -1.55 5.31
N LEU A 335 3.89 -0.79 6.14
CA LEU A 335 5.27 -0.39 5.86
C LEU A 335 6.29 -1.45 6.28
N LYS A 336 6.08 -2.17 7.40
CA LYS A 336 7.06 -3.14 7.92
C LYS A 336 7.21 -4.37 7.04
N PRO A 337 6.14 -5.12 6.71
CA PRO A 337 6.21 -6.24 5.78
C PRO A 337 6.14 -5.79 4.32
N SER A 338 5.86 -4.50 4.07
CA SER A 338 5.72 -3.94 2.71
C SER A 338 4.50 -4.46 1.95
N GLN A 339 3.35 -4.57 2.60
CA GLN A 339 2.13 -5.11 1.99
C GLN A 339 1.60 -4.20 0.86
N ASN A 340 1.43 -4.74 -0.35
CA ASN A 340 1.02 -3.97 -1.53
C ASN A 340 -0.46 -3.64 -1.51
N GLN A 341 -1.32 -4.63 -1.24
CA GLN A 341 -2.76 -4.46 -1.32
C GLN A 341 -3.25 -3.42 -0.30
N ILE A 342 -2.67 -3.40 0.91
CA ILE A 342 -2.95 -2.34 1.90
C ILE A 342 -2.61 -0.95 1.32
N GLY A 343 -1.51 -0.82 0.58
CA GLY A 343 -1.15 0.45 -0.06
C GLY A 343 -2.14 0.94 -1.10
N GLU A 344 -2.66 0.02 -1.91
CA GLU A 344 -3.69 0.36 -2.90
C GLU A 344 -5.02 0.73 -2.24
N ILE A 345 -5.42 0.00 -1.20
CA ILE A 345 -6.60 0.31 -0.40
C ILE A 345 -6.46 1.69 0.24
N LEU A 346 -5.33 1.97 0.90
CA LEU A 346 -5.07 3.29 1.49
C LEU A 346 -5.14 4.42 0.46
N LEU A 347 -4.64 4.19 -0.77
CA LEU A 347 -4.72 5.17 -1.85
C LEU A 347 -6.18 5.39 -2.31
N LYS A 348 -6.95 4.32 -2.50
CA LYS A 348 -8.38 4.41 -2.87
C LYS A 348 -9.20 5.06 -1.74
N THR A 349 -8.95 4.72 -0.48
CA THR A 349 -9.55 5.36 0.70
C THR A 349 -9.29 6.86 0.69
N LEU A 350 -8.06 7.29 0.42
CA LEU A 350 -7.74 8.71 0.33
C LEU A 350 -8.53 9.41 -0.77
N GLY A 351 -8.68 8.77 -1.93
CA GLY A 351 -9.54 9.25 -3.01
C GLY A 351 -11.01 9.37 -2.57
N ARG A 352 -11.54 8.35 -1.87
CA ARG A 352 -12.91 8.36 -1.37
C ARG A 352 -13.15 9.51 -0.39
N GLU A 353 -12.31 9.64 0.62
CA GLU A 353 -12.50 10.60 1.71
C GLU A 353 -12.31 12.05 1.26
N LEU A 354 -11.37 12.33 0.36
CA LEU A 354 -11.04 13.71 -0.02
C LEU A 354 -11.65 14.15 -1.36
N ARG A 355 -12.05 13.20 -2.21
CA ARG A 355 -12.55 13.48 -3.56
C ARG A 355 -13.90 12.82 -3.86
N GLY A 356 -14.46 12.07 -2.91
CA GLY A 356 -15.75 11.37 -3.06
C GLY A 356 -15.68 10.10 -3.91
N MET A 357 -14.52 9.75 -4.48
CA MET A 357 -14.37 8.64 -5.41
C MET A 357 -13.23 7.71 -4.98
N GLY A 358 -13.58 6.47 -4.66
CA GLY A 358 -12.63 5.45 -4.21
C GLY A 358 -11.81 4.82 -5.33
N SER A 359 -11.00 5.62 -6.02
CA SER A 359 -10.15 5.17 -7.13
C SER A 359 -8.69 5.55 -6.91
N ALA A 360 -7.78 4.80 -7.54
CA ALA A 360 -6.36 5.13 -7.50
C ALA A 360 -6.09 6.54 -8.08
N GLY A 361 -6.78 6.91 -9.16
CA GLY A 361 -6.65 8.23 -9.79
C GLY A 361 -7.06 9.37 -8.85
N ALA A 362 -8.17 9.21 -8.12
CA ALA A 362 -8.60 10.20 -7.13
C ALA A 362 -7.63 10.29 -5.94
N GLY A 363 -7.12 9.14 -5.47
CA GLY A 363 -6.09 9.09 -4.42
C GLY A 363 -4.79 9.80 -4.83
N ILE A 364 -4.31 9.55 -6.05
CA ILE A 364 -3.12 10.21 -6.62
C ILE A 364 -3.35 11.73 -6.72
N ALA A 365 -4.51 12.16 -7.20
CA ALA A 365 -4.85 13.58 -7.28
C ALA A 365 -4.89 14.25 -5.89
N ALA A 366 -5.36 13.52 -4.86
CA ALA A 366 -5.33 13.98 -3.48
C ALA A 366 -3.90 14.16 -2.97
N ILE A 367 -3.03 13.15 -3.13
CA ILE A 367 -1.61 13.22 -2.77
C ILE A 367 -0.89 14.35 -3.49
N ASP A 368 -1.13 14.52 -4.80
CA ASP A 368 -0.52 15.56 -5.61
C ASP A 368 -0.90 16.98 -5.11
N SER A 369 -2.15 17.16 -4.68
CA SER A 369 -2.60 18.42 -4.09
C SER A 369 -2.02 18.67 -2.69
N MET A 370 -1.88 17.62 -1.87
CA MET A 370 -1.18 17.71 -0.58
C MET A 370 0.30 18.05 -0.75
N ALA A 371 0.98 17.36 -1.68
CA ALA A 371 2.37 17.65 -2.01
C ALA A 371 2.55 19.11 -2.44
N ALA A 372 1.59 19.66 -3.20
CA ALA A 372 1.56 21.09 -3.51
C ALA A 372 1.46 21.95 -2.23
N GLY A 373 0.50 21.64 -1.35
CA GLY A 373 0.28 22.37 -0.10
C GLY A 373 1.45 22.30 0.88
N TRP A 374 2.20 21.20 0.87
CA TRP A 374 3.43 21.05 1.66
C TRP A 374 4.66 21.71 1.01
N GLY A 375 4.51 22.30 -0.18
CA GLY A 375 5.62 22.90 -0.92
C GLY A 375 6.61 21.89 -1.50
N LEU A 376 6.22 20.61 -1.63
CA LEU A 376 7.06 19.58 -2.23
C LEU A 376 7.15 19.79 -3.76
N PRO A 377 8.31 19.50 -4.37
CA PRO A 377 8.52 19.70 -5.81
C PRO A 377 7.78 18.64 -6.64
N ARG A 378 6.50 18.87 -6.93
CA ARG A 378 5.62 17.92 -7.66
C ARG A 378 6.20 17.38 -8.96
N ARG A 379 7.01 18.17 -9.68
CA ARG A 379 7.73 17.71 -10.89
C ARG A 379 8.65 16.50 -10.67
N LEU A 380 8.98 16.20 -9.41
CA LEU A 380 9.84 15.10 -8.98
C LEU A 380 9.05 13.88 -8.47
N LEU A 381 7.73 13.86 -8.69
CA LEU A 381 6.85 12.73 -8.39
C LEU A 381 5.93 12.48 -9.59
N ALA A 382 5.89 11.23 -10.05
CA ALA A 382 4.85 10.70 -10.91
C ALA A 382 4.36 9.40 -10.28
N GLN A 383 3.22 9.45 -9.62
CA GLN A 383 2.62 8.29 -8.96
C GLN A 383 1.63 7.60 -9.91
N ALA A 384 1.66 6.26 -9.90
CA ALA A 384 0.79 5.40 -10.69
C ALA A 384 -0.04 4.45 -9.81
N ASP A 385 0.46 4.08 -8.63
CA ASP A 385 -0.23 3.24 -7.65
C ASP A 385 0.18 3.59 -6.20
N GLY A 386 -0.42 2.94 -5.21
CA GLY A 386 -0.19 3.19 -3.79
C GLY A 386 0.96 2.37 -3.20
N SER A 387 1.29 1.24 -3.81
CA SER A 387 2.25 0.25 -3.31
C SER A 387 3.66 0.43 -3.85
N GLY A 388 3.84 1.03 -5.02
CA GLY A 388 5.10 1.07 -5.74
C GLY A 388 5.37 -0.16 -6.61
N LEU A 389 4.41 -1.06 -6.82
CA LEU A 389 4.58 -2.23 -7.70
C LEU A 389 4.62 -1.81 -9.18
N SER A 390 3.86 -0.77 -9.55
CA SER A 390 3.83 -0.23 -10.90
C SER A 390 5.18 0.33 -11.32
N ARG A 391 5.64 -0.11 -12.51
CA ARG A 391 6.83 0.44 -13.18
C ARG A 391 6.62 1.85 -13.73
N TYR A 392 5.39 2.37 -13.70
CA TYR A 392 5.10 3.76 -14.07
C TYR A 392 5.28 4.75 -12.93
N ASN A 393 5.49 4.26 -11.70
CA ASN A 393 5.91 5.12 -10.61
C ASN A 393 7.31 5.67 -10.89
N LEU A 394 7.47 6.98 -10.75
CA LEU A 394 8.75 7.65 -10.78
C LEU A 394 8.84 8.65 -9.63
N VAL A 395 9.96 8.66 -8.92
CA VAL A 395 10.23 9.65 -7.87
C VAL A 395 11.72 9.94 -7.82
N ALA A 396 12.07 11.18 -7.53
CA ALA A 396 13.46 11.56 -7.31
C ALA A 396 13.87 11.37 -5.83
N PRO A 397 15.13 11.01 -5.53
CA PRO A 397 15.66 11.00 -4.16
C PRO A 397 15.39 12.32 -3.40
N GLU A 398 15.44 13.45 -4.11
CA GLU A 398 15.12 14.77 -3.56
C GLU A 398 13.68 14.88 -3.07
N PHE A 399 12.70 14.32 -3.80
CA PHE A 399 11.31 14.31 -3.34
C PHE A 399 11.14 13.45 -2.09
N LEU A 400 11.72 12.25 -2.06
CA LEU A 400 11.62 11.36 -0.89
C LEU A 400 12.29 11.95 0.35
N ALA A 401 13.47 12.57 0.21
CA ALA A 401 14.12 13.23 1.34
C ALA A 401 13.29 14.42 1.85
N ALA A 402 12.75 15.25 0.95
CA ALA A 402 11.90 16.37 1.34
C ALA A 402 10.61 15.91 2.03
N LEU A 403 10.00 14.80 1.57
CA LEU A 403 8.86 14.18 2.25
C LEU A 403 9.24 13.71 3.66
N LEU A 404 10.37 13.02 3.82
CA LEU A 404 10.85 12.56 5.14
C LEU A 404 11.19 13.73 6.08
N GLU A 405 11.78 14.80 5.57
CA GLU A 405 12.03 16.04 6.34
C GLU A 405 10.72 16.69 6.82
N ARG A 406 9.68 16.67 5.98
CA ARG A 406 8.34 17.13 6.36
C ARG A 406 7.72 16.24 7.43
N GLU A 407 7.75 14.91 7.22
CA GLU A 407 7.22 13.94 8.18
C GLU A 407 7.90 14.09 9.55
N ALA A 408 9.21 14.33 9.59
CA ALA A 408 9.96 14.57 10.82
C ALA A 408 9.46 15.77 11.66
N ARG A 409 8.66 16.66 11.06
CA ARG A 409 8.06 17.84 11.70
C ARG A 409 6.55 17.71 11.88
N ALA A 410 5.93 16.66 11.35
CA ALA A 410 4.49 16.47 11.41
C ALA A 410 4.05 16.05 12.82
N PRO A 411 2.86 16.46 13.29
CA PRO A 411 2.33 16.04 14.60
C PRO A 411 2.22 14.52 14.76
N HIS A 412 2.01 13.80 13.66
CA HIS A 412 1.91 12.34 13.61
C HIS A 412 3.27 11.63 13.36
N PHE A 413 4.40 12.34 13.37
CA PHE A 413 5.71 11.79 13.03
C PHE A 413 6.01 10.45 13.71
N GLN A 414 5.75 10.34 15.01
CA GLN A 414 6.09 9.15 15.77
C GLN A 414 5.36 7.90 15.25
N VAL A 415 4.14 8.05 14.72
CA VAL A 415 3.39 6.95 14.11
C VAL A 415 4.04 6.53 12.79
N PHE A 416 4.34 7.49 11.91
CA PHE A 416 5.05 7.23 10.65
C PHE A 416 6.42 6.57 10.90
N TYR A 417 7.22 7.15 11.80
CA TYR A 417 8.57 6.68 12.15
C TYR A 417 8.57 5.28 12.77
N ASN A 418 7.57 4.94 13.59
CA ASN A 418 7.45 3.61 14.19
C ASN A 418 6.95 2.56 13.20
N ALA A 419 6.22 2.95 12.16
CA ALA A 419 5.77 2.04 11.11
C ALA A 419 6.91 1.64 10.15
N LEU A 420 8.02 2.39 10.09
CA LEU A 420 9.17 1.99 9.27
C LEU A 420 9.85 0.70 9.80
N PRO A 421 10.38 -0.15 8.89
CA PRO A 421 11.30 -1.23 9.26
C PRO A 421 12.52 -0.73 10.03
N VAL A 422 13.05 -1.56 10.94
CA VAL A 422 14.21 -1.24 11.77
C VAL A 422 15.35 -2.21 11.45
N ALA A 423 16.51 -1.67 11.10
CA ALA A 423 17.70 -2.45 10.78
C ALA A 423 18.05 -3.47 11.87
N GLY A 424 18.18 -4.73 11.46
CA GLY A 424 18.53 -5.88 12.30
C GLY A 424 17.45 -6.32 13.28
N ARG A 425 16.27 -5.69 13.28
CA ARG A 425 15.23 -5.91 14.30
C ARG A 425 13.86 -6.27 13.74
N GLU A 426 13.37 -5.54 12.73
CA GLU A 426 11.95 -5.62 12.38
C GLU A 426 11.66 -5.34 10.91
N GLY A 427 10.60 -5.98 10.40
CA GLY A 427 10.14 -5.83 9.02
C GLY A 427 11.16 -6.32 8.00
N THR A 428 11.10 -5.76 6.79
CA THR A 428 12.02 -6.09 5.68
C THR A 428 13.52 -5.85 5.95
N LEU A 429 13.88 -5.22 7.08
CA LEU A 429 15.28 -5.02 7.50
C LEU A 429 15.69 -5.94 8.67
N ALA A 430 14.82 -6.81 9.16
CA ALA A 430 15.05 -7.61 10.36
C ALA A 430 16.32 -8.49 10.29
N SER A 431 16.68 -8.98 9.11
CA SER A 431 17.88 -9.81 8.87
C SER A 431 19.07 -9.03 8.32
N ARG A 432 18.94 -7.72 8.10
CA ARG A 432 19.94 -6.87 7.44
C ARG A 432 20.67 -6.00 8.45
N MET A 433 21.94 -5.69 8.19
CA MET A 433 22.77 -4.81 9.03
C MET A 433 22.95 -5.24 10.49
N ARG A 434 22.74 -6.53 10.83
CA ARG A 434 22.98 -7.07 12.18
C ARG A 434 24.47 -7.02 12.54
N GLY A 435 24.79 -6.70 13.79
CA GLY A 435 26.16 -6.58 14.28
C GLY A 435 26.93 -5.38 13.72
N THR A 436 26.23 -4.40 13.13
CA THR A 436 26.82 -3.19 12.56
C THR A 436 26.32 -1.94 13.29
N PRO A 437 26.99 -0.77 13.16
CA PRO A 437 26.51 0.50 13.72
C PRO A 437 25.12 0.96 13.22
N ALA A 438 24.60 0.37 12.15
CA ALA A 438 23.24 0.65 11.68
C ALA A 438 22.17 -0.15 12.41
N GLU A 439 22.51 -1.25 13.10
CA GLU A 439 21.53 -2.05 13.82
C GLU A 439 20.79 -1.18 14.84
N ALA A 440 19.46 -1.24 14.83
CA ALA A 440 18.55 -0.40 15.63
C ALA A 440 18.65 1.12 15.41
N ASN A 441 19.64 1.60 14.67
CA ASN A 441 19.84 3.01 14.31
C ASN A 441 19.10 3.39 13.01
N VAL A 442 19.24 2.57 11.96
CA VAL A 442 18.58 2.84 10.67
C VAL A 442 17.12 2.42 10.74
N ARG A 443 16.23 3.37 10.44
CA ARG A 443 14.80 3.11 10.19
C ARG A 443 14.43 3.56 8.79
N ALA A 444 14.13 2.60 7.93
CA ALA A 444 14.00 2.89 6.51
C ALA A 444 13.05 1.93 5.80
N LYS A 445 12.36 2.45 4.78
CA LYS A 445 11.58 1.64 3.86
C LYS A 445 12.48 1.10 2.76
N THR A 446 12.33 -0.19 2.48
CA THR A 446 12.95 -0.91 1.37
C THR A 446 12.09 -0.87 0.10
N GLY A 447 12.71 -1.02 -1.06
CA GLY A 447 12.03 -1.22 -2.34
C GLY A 447 12.77 -2.23 -3.21
N THR A 448 12.02 -3.12 -3.87
CA THR A 448 12.57 -4.15 -4.76
C THR A 448 11.63 -4.40 -5.93
N LEU A 449 12.18 -4.38 -7.14
CA LEU A 449 11.61 -4.97 -8.35
C LEU A 449 12.78 -5.52 -9.19
N SER A 450 12.51 -6.26 -10.26
CA SER A 450 13.58 -6.69 -11.19
C SER A 450 14.31 -5.45 -11.75
N GLY A 451 15.62 -5.39 -11.48
CA GLY A 451 16.50 -4.27 -11.84
C GLY A 451 16.34 -3.00 -11.01
N VAL A 452 15.62 -3.05 -9.89
CA VAL A 452 15.37 -1.91 -9.00
C VAL A 452 15.64 -2.29 -7.55
N ARG A 453 16.43 -1.48 -6.85
CA ARG A 453 16.58 -1.55 -5.40
C ARG A 453 16.52 -0.16 -4.79
N ALA A 454 15.84 -0.01 -3.66
CA ALA A 454 15.73 1.26 -2.97
C ALA A 454 15.77 1.09 -1.45
N LEU A 455 16.32 2.09 -0.76
CA LEU A 455 16.32 2.22 0.69
C LEU A 455 16.25 3.71 1.04
N SER A 456 15.26 4.12 1.83
CA SER A 456 15.10 5.53 2.22
C SER A 456 14.49 5.64 3.61
N GLY A 457 14.95 6.61 4.39
CA GLY A 457 14.49 6.79 5.77
C GLY A 457 15.44 7.65 6.58
N TYR A 458 15.63 7.25 7.84
CA TYR A 458 16.36 8.01 8.84
C TYR A 458 17.51 7.20 9.44
N PHE A 459 18.54 7.91 9.90
CA PHE A 459 19.58 7.37 10.78
C PHE A 459 20.17 8.49 11.63
N SER A 460 20.92 8.13 12.68
CA SER A 460 21.76 9.06 13.43
C SER A 460 23.24 8.78 13.18
N THR A 461 24.04 9.84 13.06
CA THR A 461 25.51 9.74 12.99
C THR A 461 26.09 9.41 14.37
N ALA A 462 27.38 9.07 14.42
CA ALA A 462 28.12 8.85 15.68
C ALA A 462 28.17 10.11 16.56
N ALA A 463 28.05 11.30 15.96
CA ALA A 463 27.91 12.57 16.68
C ALA A 463 26.48 12.86 17.17
N GLY A 464 25.51 11.98 16.89
CA GLY A 464 24.11 12.12 17.29
C GLY A 464 23.25 13.02 16.38
N GLU A 465 23.82 13.55 15.30
CA GLU A 465 23.07 14.33 14.29
C GLU A 465 22.11 13.40 13.53
N ARG A 466 20.85 13.83 13.36
CA ARG A 466 19.84 13.01 12.68
C ARG A 466 19.81 13.34 11.19
N MET A 467 19.66 12.29 10.42
CA MET A 467 19.85 12.33 8.98
C MET A 467 18.63 11.76 8.30
N VAL A 468 18.22 12.39 7.19
CA VAL A 468 17.40 11.74 6.17
C VAL A 468 18.27 11.26 5.03
N PHE A 469 17.86 10.16 4.42
CA PHE A 469 18.50 9.67 3.21
C PHE A 469 17.52 9.02 2.24
N SER A 470 17.90 9.06 0.97
CA SER A 470 17.31 8.25 -0.08
C SER A 470 18.41 7.69 -0.97
N ILE A 471 18.44 6.37 -1.12
CA ILE A 471 19.35 5.63 -2.01
C ILE A 471 18.48 4.75 -2.91
N ILE A 472 18.56 4.97 -4.22
CA ILE A 472 17.81 4.23 -5.24
C ILE A 472 18.79 3.81 -6.34
N VAL A 473 18.71 2.57 -6.78
CA VAL A 473 19.39 2.08 -7.98
C VAL A 473 18.39 1.48 -8.94
N ASN A 474 18.50 1.84 -10.22
CA ASN A 474 17.72 1.27 -11.31
C ASN A 474 18.67 0.67 -12.37
N HIS A 475 18.12 -0.20 -13.22
CA HIS A 475 18.79 -0.80 -14.38
C HIS A 475 20.03 -1.66 -14.05
N HIS A 476 20.14 -2.20 -12.84
CA HIS A 476 21.17 -3.18 -12.53
C HIS A 476 20.73 -4.60 -12.94
N THR A 477 21.68 -5.45 -13.31
CA THR A 477 21.45 -6.89 -13.60
C THR A 477 21.90 -7.80 -12.45
N LEU A 478 22.40 -7.19 -11.36
CA LEU A 478 22.93 -7.90 -10.19
C LEU A 478 21.83 -8.36 -9.22
N SER A 479 22.18 -9.25 -8.30
CA SER A 479 21.26 -9.70 -7.25
C SER A 479 20.90 -8.58 -6.27
N ALA A 480 19.71 -8.66 -5.67
CA ALA A 480 19.27 -7.74 -4.62
C ALA A 480 20.28 -7.62 -3.47
N ARG A 481 20.92 -8.74 -3.07
CA ARG A 481 21.96 -8.78 -2.04
C ARG A 481 23.22 -8.01 -2.41
N GLN A 482 23.57 -7.92 -3.69
CA GLN A 482 24.70 -7.10 -4.14
C GLN A 482 24.36 -5.61 -4.06
N ALA A 483 23.18 -5.21 -4.55
CA ALA A 483 22.72 -3.83 -4.47
C ALA A 483 22.56 -3.34 -3.01
N ASP A 484 22.03 -4.20 -2.13
CA ASP A 484 21.94 -3.90 -0.70
C ASP A 484 23.31 -3.64 -0.07
N ARG A 485 24.33 -4.44 -0.41
CA ARG A 485 25.68 -4.27 0.15
C ARG A 485 26.27 -2.90 -0.17
N VAL A 486 26.05 -2.38 -1.37
CA VAL A 486 26.51 -1.04 -1.77
C VAL A 486 25.81 0.05 -0.95
N ALA A 487 24.47 0.00 -0.87
CA ALA A 487 23.69 0.96 -0.09
C ALA A 487 24.03 0.90 1.42
N GLU A 488 24.22 -0.30 1.97
CA GLU A 488 24.57 -0.52 3.38
C GLU A 488 26.00 -0.07 3.68
N ALA A 489 26.96 -0.30 2.79
CA ALA A 489 28.32 0.22 2.94
C ALA A 489 28.35 1.76 2.99
N ALA A 490 27.58 2.42 2.13
CA ALA A 490 27.40 3.87 2.17
C ALA A 490 26.81 4.34 3.51
N LEU A 491 25.79 3.64 4.02
CA LEU A 491 25.20 3.94 5.33
C LEU A 491 26.21 3.76 6.48
N MET A 492 27.01 2.68 6.48
CA MET A 492 28.03 2.49 7.52
C MET A 492 29.02 3.65 7.54
N ARG A 493 29.43 4.12 6.36
CA ARG A 493 30.37 5.24 6.23
C ARG A 493 29.76 6.56 6.73
N LEU A 494 28.48 6.79 6.43
CA LEU A 494 27.73 7.96 6.90
C LEU A 494 27.47 7.94 8.41
N ILE A 495 27.12 6.78 8.97
CA ILE A 495 26.88 6.62 10.41
C ILE A 495 28.16 6.87 11.20
N ALA A 496 29.32 6.45 10.69
CA ALA A 496 30.61 6.64 11.35
C ALA A 496 31.10 8.11 11.38
N LEU A 497 30.38 9.07 10.80
CA LEU A 497 30.76 10.49 10.85
C LEU A 497 30.69 11.04 12.28
N ASP A 498 31.84 11.50 12.80
CA ASP A 498 31.95 12.29 14.03
C ASP A 498 32.28 13.73 13.63
N GLN A 499 31.32 14.65 13.77
CA GLN A 499 31.49 16.09 13.43
C GLN A 499 32.58 16.78 14.27
N ARG A 500 33.16 16.13 15.30
CA ARG A 500 34.32 16.66 16.03
C ARG A 500 35.62 16.70 15.21
N THR A 501 35.63 16.18 13.99
CA THR A 501 36.81 16.13 13.11
C THR A 501 36.66 16.86 11.77
N ALA A 502 35.52 17.51 11.50
CA ALA A 502 35.37 18.35 10.31
C ALA A 502 35.83 19.78 10.62
N PRO A 503 36.92 20.31 10.03
CA PRO A 503 37.26 21.71 10.17
C PRO A 503 36.14 22.57 9.55
N ASN A 504 35.82 23.67 10.24
CA ASN A 504 34.80 24.67 9.88
C ASN A 504 34.89 25.15 8.44
#